data_AF-H2Z5M4-F1
#
_entry.id   AF-H2Z5M4-F1
#
_cell.length_a   1.000
_cell.length_b   1.000
_cell.length_c   1.000
_cell.angle_alpha   90.00
_cell.angle_beta   90.00
_cell.angle_gamma   90.00
#
_symmetry.space_group_name_H-M   'P 1'
#
loop_
_entity.id
_entity.type
_entity.pdbx_description
1 polymer ?
#
loop_
_entity_poly.entity_id
_entity_poly.type
_entity_poly.pdbx_seq_one_letter_code
_entity_poly.pdbx_strand_id
1 'polypeptide(L)'
;MRTLQTLRQELNHSKQCIDYLKVDTDDPDVGGYEDQVMQEMLSTDLHKHVRQFSMEIHLIGPLVEVVRVLRVFRINRLLQRLYDKGYRLYDITDNVRGQKVERGNPELSQSDLVDEIMSTRIAMFWEVSFVNLNVEGCE
;
A
#
# COMPACT_ATOMS: atom_id res chain seq x y z
N MET A 1 4.38 -18.74 6.74
CA MET A 1 4.45 -17.39 6.16
C MET A 1 4.64 -16.43 7.33
N ARG A 2 5.66 -15.55 7.27
CA ARG A 2 5.87 -14.53 8.32
C ARG A 2 4.90 -13.38 8.10
N THR A 3 4.37 -12.84 9.19
CA THR A 3 3.48 -11.68 9.22
C THR A 3 4.13 -10.54 10.00
N LEU A 4 3.64 -9.30 9.85
CA LEU A 4 4.18 -8.16 10.59
C LEU A 4 4.12 -8.40 12.10
N GLN A 5 3.04 -9.00 12.60
CA GLN A 5 2.89 -9.36 14.01
C GLN A 5 3.97 -10.36 14.46
N THR A 6 4.24 -11.41 13.67
CA THR A 6 5.30 -12.38 14.01
C THR A 6 6.69 -11.74 13.99
N LEU A 7 6.95 -10.81 13.05
CA LEU A 7 8.23 -10.09 12.99
C LEU A 7 8.42 -9.20 14.22
N ARG A 8 7.38 -8.51 14.68
CA ARG A 8 7.42 -7.73 15.92
C ARG A 8 7.74 -8.61 17.13
N GLN A 9 7.20 -9.83 17.18
CA GLN A 9 7.51 -10.78 18.24
C GLN A 9 8.97 -11.25 18.19
N GLU A 10 9.44 -11.65 17.01
CA GLU A 10 10.84 -12.09 16.79
C GLU A 10 11.85 -10.99 17.15
N LEU A 11 11.50 -9.72 16.90
CA LEU A 11 12.33 -8.55 17.19
C LEU A 11 12.11 -7.96 18.60
N ASN A 12 11.26 -8.58 19.44
CA ASN A 12 10.91 -8.09 20.77
C ASN A 12 10.29 -6.67 20.79
N HIS A 13 9.56 -6.31 19.75
CA HIS A 13 8.85 -5.03 19.58
C HIS A 13 7.33 -5.15 19.82
N SER A 14 6.83 -6.27 20.34
CA SER A 14 5.39 -6.54 20.53
C SER A 14 4.66 -5.46 21.34
N LYS A 15 5.36 -4.85 22.29
CA LYS A 15 4.87 -3.83 23.23
C LYS A 15 5.09 -2.39 22.76
N GLN A 16 5.78 -2.19 21.66
CA GLN A 16 6.15 -0.85 21.20
C GLN A 16 5.19 -0.36 20.12
N CYS A 17 4.76 0.88 20.23
CA CYS A 17 4.07 1.54 19.13
C CYS A 17 4.99 1.63 17.92
N ILE A 18 4.41 1.53 16.73
CA ILE A 18 5.13 1.82 15.49
C ILE A 18 4.86 3.28 15.17
N ASP A 19 5.87 4.13 15.36
CA ASP A 19 5.75 5.55 15.04
C ASP A 19 5.60 5.78 13.53
N TYR A 20 6.25 4.93 12.71
CA TYR A 20 6.16 4.98 11.27
C TYR A 20 6.33 3.58 10.66
N LEU A 21 5.34 3.14 9.89
CA LEU A 21 5.36 1.90 9.12
C LEU A 21 5.35 2.23 7.63
N LYS A 22 6.42 1.90 6.90
CA LYS A 22 6.45 1.92 5.43
C LYS A 22 6.33 0.50 4.90
N VAL A 23 5.42 0.28 3.95
CA VAL A 23 5.25 -0.99 3.25
C VAL A 23 5.47 -0.78 1.77
N ASP A 24 6.50 -1.42 1.26
CA ASP A 24 6.87 -1.40 -0.15
C ASP A 24 7.29 -2.83 -0.45
N THR A 25 6.35 -3.59 -1.00
CA THR A 25 6.51 -5.03 -1.21
C THR A 25 6.36 -5.32 -2.69
N ASP A 26 7.47 -5.53 -3.37
CA ASP A 26 7.45 -5.84 -4.81
C ASP A 26 7.17 -7.33 -5.05
N ASP A 27 6.25 -7.62 -5.97
CA ASP A 27 6.02 -8.95 -6.51
C ASP A 27 5.77 -8.87 -8.04
N PRO A 28 6.55 -9.58 -8.86
CA PRO A 28 6.49 -9.45 -10.32
C PRO A 28 5.18 -9.98 -10.94
N ASP A 29 4.41 -10.78 -10.22
CA ASP A 29 3.18 -11.41 -10.71
C ASP A 29 1.93 -10.71 -10.20
N VAL A 30 1.86 -10.46 -8.91
CA VAL A 30 0.68 -9.82 -8.30
C VAL A 30 0.85 -8.32 -8.10
N GLY A 31 2.06 -7.79 -8.19
CA GLY A 31 2.45 -6.40 -7.92
C GLY A 31 3.06 -6.22 -6.54
N GLY A 32 2.42 -6.79 -5.53
CA GLY A 32 2.87 -6.67 -4.16
C GLY A 32 1.94 -7.26 -3.13
N TYR A 33 2.33 -7.17 -1.86
CA TYR A 33 1.64 -7.73 -0.70
C TYR A 33 1.01 -6.66 0.21
N GLU A 34 0.87 -5.42 -0.26
CA GLU A 34 0.34 -4.29 0.53
C GLU A 34 -1.07 -4.56 1.05
N ASP A 35 -1.92 -5.20 0.23
CA ASP A 35 -3.28 -5.56 0.60
C ASP A 35 -3.31 -6.62 1.71
N GLN A 36 -2.30 -7.49 1.77
CA GLN A 36 -2.16 -8.47 2.85
C GLN A 36 -1.69 -7.82 4.14
N VAL A 37 -0.71 -6.91 4.08
CA VAL A 37 -0.24 -6.18 5.27
C VAL A 37 -1.35 -5.28 5.83
N MET A 38 -2.06 -4.55 4.97
CA MET A 38 -3.24 -3.77 5.39
C MET A 38 -4.31 -4.66 6.03
N GLN A 39 -4.62 -5.80 5.42
CA GLN A 39 -5.60 -6.73 5.95
C GLN A 39 -5.16 -7.30 7.30
N GLU A 40 -3.87 -7.65 7.46
CA GLU A 40 -3.30 -8.09 8.73
C GLU A 40 -3.47 -6.98 9.78
N MET A 41 -3.02 -5.76 9.50
CA MET A 41 -3.11 -4.62 10.41
C MET A 41 -4.54 -4.37 10.91
N LEU A 42 -5.50 -4.47 10.00
CA LEU A 42 -6.92 -4.28 10.31
C LEU A 42 -7.53 -5.47 11.07
N SER A 43 -7.08 -6.70 10.81
CA SER A 43 -7.61 -7.92 11.43
C SER A 43 -7.02 -8.24 12.81
N THR A 44 -5.80 -7.78 13.07
CA THR A 44 -5.04 -8.05 14.30
C THR A 44 -5.10 -6.89 15.28
N ASP A 45 -5.87 -5.85 14.97
CA ASP A 45 -5.92 -4.60 15.71
C ASP A 45 -4.58 -3.84 15.80
N LEU A 46 -3.55 -4.28 15.06
CA LEU A 46 -2.25 -3.61 15.01
C LEU A 46 -2.36 -2.16 14.52
N HIS A 47 -3.34 -1.84 13.67
CA HIS A 47 -3.61 -0.48 13.22
C HIS A 47 -3.81 0.53 14.37
N LYS A 48 -4.23 0.10 15.57
CA LYS A 48 -4.38 0.98 16.74
C LYS A 48 -3.04 1.50 17.27
N HIS A 49 -1.96 0.76 17.02
CA HIS A 49 -0.63 1.01 17.56
C HIS A 49 0.36 1.56 16.51
N VAL A 50 -0.13 1.87 15.31
CA VAL A 50 0.65 2.48 14.22
C VAL A 50 0.23 3.94 14.10
N ARG A 51 1.19 4.87 14.30
CA ARG A 51 0.92 6.32 14.24
C ARG A 51 0.88 6.84 12.82
N GLN A 52 1.82 6.41 11.99
CA GLN A 52 1.92 6.80 10.60
C GLN A 52 2.12 5.54 9.75
N PHE A 53 1.40 5.48 8.63
CA PHE A 53 1.43 4.36 7.73
C PHE A 53 1.59 4.87 6.31
N SER A 54 2.64 4.44 5.62
CA SER A 54 2.88 4.74 4.22
C SER A 54 3.04 3.43 3.46
N MET A 55 2.57 3.41 2.22
CA MET A 55 2.76 2.26 1.34
C MET A 55 2.97 2.67 -0.10
N GLU A 56 3.67 1.84 -0.86
CA GLU A 56 3.67 1.90 -2.33
C GLU A 56 2.67 0.85 -2.85
N ILE A 57 1.56 1.30 -3.42
CA ILE A 57 0.56 0.44 -4.01
C ILE A 57 1.03 0.06 -5.42
N HIS A 58 1.47 -1.18 -5.55
CA HIS A 58 1.82 -1.79 -6.82
C HIS A 58 0.57 -2.39 -7.48
N LEU A 59 0.20 -1.93 -8.67
CA LEU A 59 -0.86 -2.52 -9.50
C LEU A 59 -0.27 -3.01 -10.81
N ILE A 60 -0.48 -4.29 -11.14
CA ILE A 60 -0.02 -4.89 -12.40
C ILE A 60 -1.21 -5.07 -13.32
N GLY A 61 -1.12 -4.53 -14.53
CA GLY A 61 -2.11 -4.70 -15.59
C GLY A 61 -1.91 -6.00 -16.39
N PRO A 62 -2.79 -6.32 -17.34
CA PRO A 62 -4.01 -5.59 -17.67
C PRO A 62 -5.09 -5.60 -16.58
N LEU A 63 -5.62 -4.42 -16.24
CA LEU A 63 -6.76 -4.24 -15.33
C LEU A 63 -8.12 -4.53 -15.99
N VAL A 64 -8.14 -5.38 -17.02
CA VAL A 64 -9.37 -6.04 -17.52
C VAL A 64 -9.47 -7.49 -17.07
N GLU A 65 -8.39 -8.06 -16.51
CA GLU A 65 -8.41 -9.40 -15.97
C GLU A 65 -9.10 -9.42 -14.60
N VAL A 66 -10.05 -10.35 -14.43
CA VAL A 66 -10.88 -10.45 -13.23
C VAL A 66 -10.07 -10.47 -11.94
N VAL A 67 -8.98 -11.25 -11.89
CA VAL A 67 -8.15 -11.36 -10.67
C VAL A 67 -7.51 -10.02 -10.28
N ARG A 68 -7.07 -9.23 -11.27
CA ARG A 68 -6.44 -7.91 -11.06
C ARG A 68 -7.47 -6.85 -10.67
N VAL A 69 -8.63 -6.87 -11.34
CA VAL A 69 -9.77 -6.02 -10.98
C VAL A 69 -10.24 -6.28 -9.54
N LEU A 70 -10.34 -7.55 -9.14
CA LEU A 70 -10.70 -7.92 -7.76
C LEU A 70 -9.67 -7.41 -6.75
N ARG A 71 -8.38 -7.41 -7.08
CA ARG A 71 -7.33 -6.83 -6.22
C ARG A 71 -7.49 -5.32 -6.08
N VAL A 72 -7.80 -4.59 -7.15
CA VAL A 72 -8.11 -3.14 -7.08
C VAL A 72 -9.28 -2.86 -6.14
N PHE A 73 -10.39 -3.62 -6.27
CA PHE A 73 -11.53 -3.47 -5.36
C PHE A 73 -11.18 -3.82 -3.91
N ARG A 74 -10.36 -4.85 -3.70
CA ARG A 74 -9.88 -5.23 -2.37
C ARG A 74 -9.05 -4.11 -1.73
N ILE A 75 -8.09 -3.55 -2.47
CA ILE A 75 -7.26 -2.42 -1.99
C ILE A 75 -8.15 -1.24 -1.63
N ASN A 76 -9.07 -0.83 -2.51
CA ASN A 76 -9.99 0.26 -2.23
C ASN A 76 -10.81 0.02 -0.95
N ARG A 77 -11.35 -1.19 -0.77
CA ARG A 77 -12.08 -1.56 0.45
C ARG A 77 -11.20 -1.50 1.72
N LEU A 78 -9.93 -1.88 1.63
CA LEU A 78 -9.00 -1.81 2.75
C LEU A 78 -8.64 -0.36 3.10
N LEU A 79 -8.45 0.50 2.10
CA LEU A 79 -8.25 1.94 2.29
C LEU A 79 -9.44 2.60 2.99
N GLN A 80 -10.67 2.26 2.57
CA GLN A 80 -11.89 2.72 3.23
C GLN A 80 -11.94 2.26 4.70
N ARG A 81 -11.61 0.99 4.97
CA ARG A 81 -11.54 0.48 6.34
C ARG A 81 -10.48 1.19 7.20
N LEU A 82 -9.32 1.54 6.64
CA LEU A 82 -8.33 2.36 7.34
C LEU A 82 -8.91 3.73 7.69
N TYR A 83 -9.59 4.36 6.73
CA TYR A 83 -10.26 5.64 6.94
C TYR A 83 -11.28 5.58 8.09
N ASP A 84 -12.10 4.52 8.15
CA ASP A 84 -13.06 4.26 9.22
C ASP A 84 -12.39 4.08 10.60
N LYS A 85 -11.12 3.63 10.62
CA LYS A 85 -10.31 3.49 11.84
C LYS A 85 -9.61 4.77 12.28
N GLY A 86 -9.78 5.88 11.56
CA GLY A 86 -9.19 7.18 11.93
C GLY A 86 -7.93 7.54 11.16
N TYR A 87 -7.53 6.73 10.17
CA TYR A 87 -6.44 7.11 9.27
C TYR A 87 -6.91 8.22 8.33
N ARG A 88 -6.05 9.20 8.10
CA ARG A 88 -6.27 10.29 7.14
C ARG A 88 -5.09 10.36 6.19
N LEU A 89 -5.40 10.33 4.88
CA LEU A 89 -4.42 10.54 3.83
C LEU A 89 -3.90 11.97 3.93
N TYR A 90 -2.58 12.14 3.99
CA TYR A 90 -1.95 13.46 3.98
C TYR A 90 -1.02 13.66 2.77
N ASP A 91 -0.62 12.57 2.10
CA ASP A 91 0.22 12.63 0.92
C ASP A 91 -0.11 11.49 -0.04
N ILE A 92 -0.08 11.81 -1.33
CA ILE A 92 -0.20 10.88 -2.45
C ILE A 92 0.75 11.35 -3.55
N THR A 93 1.61 10.44 -4.00
CA THR A 93 2.59 10.73 -5.04
C THR A 93 2.60 9.64 -6.09
N ASP A 94 2.63 10.05 -7.35
CA ASP A 94 2.87 9.19 -8.50
C ASP A 94 4.32 8.68 -8.47
N ASN A 95 4.53 7.37 -8.30
CA ASN A 95 5.88 6.83 -8.48
C ASN A 95 6.12 6.40 -9.93
N VAL A 96 6.42 7.38 -10.76
CA VAL A 96 6.73 7.22 -12.19
C VAL A 96 8.19 7.55 -12.52
N ARG A 97 9.05 7.71 -11.49
CA ARG A 97 10.43 8.20 -11.66
C ARG A 97 11.24 7.34 -12.64
N GLY A 98 11.16 6.02 -12.52
CA GLY A 98 11.80 5.10 -13.45
C GLY A 98 11.24 5.23 -14.88
N GLN A 99 9.92 5.25 -15.00
CA GLN A 99 9.23 5.34 -16.29
C GLN A 99 9.50 6.68 -17.01
N LYS A 100 9.65 7.79 -16.27
CA LYS A 100 10.06 9.09 -16.82
C LYS A 100 11.40 8.99 -17.54
N VAL A 101 12.37 8.30 -16.93
CA VAL A 101 13.72 8.10 -17.48
C VAL A 101 13.66 7.17 -18.69
N GLU A 102 13.00 6.02 -18.57
CA GLU A 102 12.88 5.02 -19.64
C GLU A 102 12.19 5.57 -20.89
N ARG A 103 11.16 6.40 -20.70
CA ARG A 103 10.35 6.97 -21.78
C ARG A 103 10.86 8.33 -22.25
N GLY A 104 11.88 8.90 -21.59
CA GLY A 104 12.39 10.24 -21.91
C GLY A 104 11.35 11.36 -21.76
N ASN A 105 10.36 11.17 -20.88
CA ASN A 105 9.27 12.12 -20.66
C ASN A 105 9.27 12.60 -19.20
N PRO A 106 9.81 13.79 -18.88
CA PRO A 106 9.87 14.30 -17.52
C PRO A 106 8.51 14.68 -16.93
N GLU A 107 7.49 14.90 -17.78
CA GLU A 107 6.14 15.28 -17.38
C GLU A 107 5.20 14.08 -17.22
N LEU A 108 5.69 12.86 -17.44
CA LEU A 108 4.88 11.64 -17.30
C LEU A 108 4.25 11.58 -15.90
N SER A 109 3.00 11.16 -15.84
CA SER A 109 2.25 10.86 -14.62
C SER A 109 1.67 9.45 -14.70
N GLN A 110 1.19 8.92 -13.58
CA GLN A 110 0.46 7.66 -13.61
C GLN A 110 -0.82 7.76 -14.45
N SER A 111 -1.42 8.96 -14.52
CA SER A 111 -2.65 9.18 -15.31
C SER A 111 -2.45 9.00 -16.82
N ASP A 112 -1.24 9.24 -17.32
CA ASP A 112 -0.89 9.02 -18.73
C ASP A 112 -0.78 7.53 -19.09
N LEU A 113 -0.67 6.67 -18.07
CA LEU A 113 -0.49 5.22 -18.23
C LEU A 113 -1.81 4.44 -18.10
N VAL A 114 -2.95 5.12 -17.89
CA VAL A 114 -4.25 4.48 -17.65
C VAL A 114 -4.65 3.57 -18.81
N ASP A 115 -4.55 4.02 -20.06
CA ASP A 115 -4.92 3.18 -21.21
C ASP A 115 -4.01 1.96 -21.36
N GLU A 116 -2.73 2.11 -21.00
CA GLU A 116 -1.72 1.06 -21.10
C GLU A 116 -1.89 0.02 -19.98
N ILE A 117 -2.17 0.42 -18.74
CA ILE A 117 -2.41 -0.51 -17.61
C ILE A 117 -3.70 -1.30 -17.83
N MET A 118 -4.66 -0.78 -18.60
CA MET A 118 -5.90 -1.50 -18.90
C MET A 118 -5.67 -2.62 -19.91
N SER A 119 -4.69 -2.48 -20.81
CA SER A 119 -4.55 -3.34 -21.99
C SER A 119 -3.26 -4.17 -22.01
N THR A 120 -2.24 -3.80 -21.24
CA THR A 120 -0.92 -4.43 -21.27
C THR A 120 -0.41 -4.78 -19.88
N ARG A 121 0.59 -5.67 -19.82
CA ARG A 121 1.27 -6.02 -18.57
C ARG A 121 2.33 -4.98 -18.24
N ILE A 122 1.89 -3.85 -17.72
CA ILE A 122 2.73 -2.84 -17.09
C ILE A 122 2.38 -2.71 -15.61
N ALA A 123 3.22 -1.98 -14.87
CA ALA A 123 3.00 -1.68 -13.47
C ALA A 123 2.67 -0.19 -13.29
N MET A 124 1.70 0.08 -12.41
CA MET A 124 1.44 1.40 -11.85
C MET A 124 1.77 1.38 -10.36
N PHE A 125 2.39 2.45 -9.89
CA PHE A 125 2.88 2.58 -8.52
C PHE A 125 2.39 3.89 -7.92
N TRP A 126 1.67 3.78 -6.80
CA TRP A 126 1.15 4.92 -6.05
C TRP A 126 1.71 4.92 -4.64
N GLU A 127 2.49 5.94 -4.29
CA GLU A 127 2.92 6.14 -2.91
C GLU A 127 1.80 6.88 -2.17
N VAL A 128 1.27 6.29 -1.10
CA VAL A 128 0.23 6.89 -0.27
C VAL A 128 0.66 6.88 1.19
N SER A 129 0.44 8.00 1.88
CA SER A 129 0.83 8.17 3.27
C SER A 129 -0.31 8.69 4.14
N PHE A 130 -0.47 8.06 5.29
CA PHE A 130 -1.56 8.26 6.23
C PHE A 130 -1.05 8.57 7.62
N VAL A 131 -1.79 9.43 8.33
CA VAL A 131 -1.65 9.63 9.77
C VAL A 131 -2.86 9.02 10.48
N ASN A 132 -2.63 8.29 11.56
CA ASN A 132 -3.67 7.75 12.41
C ASN A 132 -4.04 8.76 13.50
N LEU A 133 -5.28 9.24 13.49
CA LEU A 133 -5.77 10.20 14.49
C LEU A 133 -6.32 9.54 15.76
N ASN A 134 -6.50 8.21 15.74
CA ASN A 134 -7.08 7.40 16.81
C ASN A 134 -6.06 6.39 17.36
N VAL A 135 -4.80 6.81 17.55
CA VAL A 135 -3.76 5.94 18.09
C VAL A 135 -4.05 5.62 19.55
N GLU A 136 -4.00 4.33 19.89
CA GLU A 136 -4.04 3.85 21.26
C GLU A 136 -2.60 3.75 21.81
N GLY A 137 -2.44 4.01 23.11
CA GLY A 137 -1.14 3.86 23.77
C GLY A 137 -0.66 2.41 23.73
N CYS A 138 0.65 2.20 23.71
CA CYS A 138 1.24 0.87 23.81
C CYS A 138 1.72 0.61 25.25
N GLU A 139 1.45 -0.60 25.76
CA GLU A 139 1.80 -1.05 27.12
C GLU A 139 3.18 -1.71 27.21
#